data_AF-A0A0L6USR4-F1
#
_entry.id   AF-A0A0L6USR4-F1
#
_cell.length_a   1.000
_cell.length_b   1.000
_cell.length_c   1.000
_cell.angle_alpha   90.00
_cell.angle_beta   90.00
_cell.angle_gamma   90.00
#
_symmetry.space_group_name_H-M   'P 1'
#
loop_
_entity.id
_entity.type
_entity.pdbx_description
1 polymer ?
#
loop_
_entity_poly.entity_id
_entity_poly.type
_entity_poly.pdbx_seq_one_letter_code
_entity_poly.pdbx_strand_id
1 'polypeptide(L)'
;MSWLVVGQQQTKAGPHGRLVQPEGGKQVRSVDGLGTLRVSFAKYHGNDGQTIAIDVRLRPIDDDQNRTTYMLATGLTSSRNNSTIDLLFTSRWACGNYKLVIIEHQLHKGVHIAFQVAAPRIKITCLPLPLNDIVFSPPAS
;
A
#
# COMPACT_ATOMS: atom_id res chain seq x y z
N MET A 1 7.55 -51.56 -16.49
CA MET A 1 6.93 -50.99 -15.28
C MET A 1 7.36 -49.54 -15.17
N SER A 2 6.49 -48.61 -15.54
CA SER A 2 6.77 -47.17 -15.53
C SER A 2 6.11 -46.57 -14.29
N TRP A 3 6.89 -46.01 -13.38
CA TRP A 3 6.37 -45.30 -12.22
C TRP A 3 6.04 -43.87 -12.64
N LEU A 4 4.75 -43.53 -12.62
CA LEU A 4 4.30 -42.14 -12.69
C LEU A 4 4.73 -41.45 -11.40
N VAL A 5 5.70 -40.54 -11.51
CA VAL A 5 5.98 -39.58 -10.45
C VAL A 5 4.81 -38.61 -10.43
N VAL A 6 3.85 -38.85 -9.54
CA VAL A 6 2.83 -37.85 -9.20
C VAL A 6 3.57 -36.73 -8.47
N GLY A 7 3.95 -35.70 -9.20
CA GLY A 7 4.44 -34.46 -8.60
C GLY A 7 3.33 -33.92 -7.70
N GLN A 8 3.47 -34.10 -6.38
CA GLN A 8 2.68 -33.32 -5.44
C GLN A 8 2.97 -31.87 -5.77
N GLN A 9 1.96 -31.15 -6.26
CA GLN A 9 1.98 -29.70 -6.36
C GLN A 9 2.03 -29.18 -4.93
N GLN A 10 3.23 -29.12 -4.38
CA GLN A 10 3.52 -28.59 -3.07
C GLN A 10 3.07 -27.13 -3.13
N THR A 11 1.88 -26.84 -2.59
CA THR A 11 1.35 -25.48 -2.49
C THR A 11 2.34 -24.68 -1.68
N LYS A 12 3.20 -23.95 -2.39
CA LYS A 12 4.25 -23.13 -1.83
C LYS A 12 3.59 -21.92 -1.21
N ALA A 13 3.78 -21.73 0.09
CA ALA A 13 3.41 -20.49 0.76
C ALA A 13 4.11 -19.32 0.05
N GLY A 14 3.35 -18.36 -0.42
CA GLY A 14 3.87 -17.21 -1.16
C GLY A 14 2.93 -16.00 -1.11
N PRO A 15 3.36 -14.86 -1.64
CA PRO A 15 2.46 -13.72 -1.80
C PRO A 15 1.32 -14.14 -2.74
N HIS A 16 0.10 -14.13 -2.23
CA HIS A 16 -1.08 -14.56 -2.97
C HIS A 16 -2.06 -13.41 -3.17
N GLY A 17 -2.08 -12.44 -2.24
CA GLY A 17 -2.83 -11.21 -2.43
C GLY A 17 -2.25 -10.39 -3.57
N ARG A 18 -3.01 -9.41 -4.04
CA ARG A 18 -2.61 -8.56 -5.17
C ARG A 18 -2.92 -7.10 -4.88
N LEU A 19 -1.94 -6.24 -5.09
CA LEU A 19 -2.17 -4.81 -5.13
C LEU A 19 -3.00 -4.47 -6.38
N VAL A 20 -4.20 -3.93 -6.17
CA VAL A 20 -5.11 -3.47 -7.22
C VAL A 20 -4.80 -2.02 -7.57
N GLN A 21 -4.58 -1.17 -6.56
CA GLN A 21 -4.19 0.23 -6.73
C GLN A 21 -3.23 0.67 -5.60
N PRO A 22 -2.28 1.57 -5.86
CA PRO A 22 -1.98 2.21 -7.14
C PRO A 22 -1.17 1.29 -8.07
N GLU A 23 -1.32 1.52 -9.38
CA GLU A 23 -0.41 0.95 -10.37
C GLU A 23 0.97 1.63 -10.28
N GLY A 24 1.99 0.96 -10.82
CA GLY A 24 3.33 1.51 -10.92
C GLY A 24 3.35 2.83 -11.71
N GLY A 25 4.11 3.80 -11.23
CA GLY A 25 4.24 5.12 -11.87
C GLY A 25 3.17 6.14 -11.46
N LYS A 26 2.28 5.80 -10.51
CA LYS A 26 1.25 6.71 -10.04
C LYS A 26 1.86 8.03 -9.51
N GLN A 27 1.28 9.13 -9.98
CA GLN A 27 1.57 10.48 -9.47
C GLN A 27 0.45 10.91 -8.51
N VAL A 28 0.85 11.40 -7.35
CA VAL A 28 -0.04 11.95 -6.32
C VAL A 28 0.28 13.44 -6.20
N ARG A 29 -0.73 14.28 -6.40
CA ARG A 29 -0.61 15.73 -6.19
C ARG A 29 -1.12 16.05 -4.79
N SER A 30 -0.27 16.62 -3.94
CA SER A 30 -0.59 17.04 -2.59
C SER A 30 -0.54 18.57 -2.51
N VAL A 31 -1.70 19.20 -2.36
CA VAL A 31 -1.79 20.65 -2.15
C VAL A 31 -1.92 20.88 -0.65
N ASP A 32 -0.96 21.60 -0.05
CA ASP A 32 -0.88 21.82 1.39
C ASP A 32 -1.04 20.55 2.24
N GLY A 33 -0.46 19.45 1.73
CA GLY A 33 -0.45 18.17 2.43
C GLY A 33 -1.76 17.36 2.36
N LEU A 34 -2.74 17.78 1.56
CA LEU A 34 -4.04 17.12 1.40
C LEU A 34 -4.10 16.10 0.25
N GLY A 35 -2.96 15.71 -0.33
CA GLY A 35 -2.93 14.72 -1.40
C GLY A 35 -3.31 13.32 -0.92
N THR A 36 -4.19 12.66 -1.67
CA THR A 36 -4.70 11.33 -1.30
C THR A 36 -4.06 10.22 -2.13
N LEU A 37 -3.52 9.23 -1.45
CA LEU A 37 -3.04 7.96 -2.01
C LEU A 37 -4.06 6.87 -1.68
N ARG A 38 -4.78 6.40 -2.69
CA ARG A 38 -5.64 5.21 -2.56
C ARG A 38 -4.81 3.95 -2.67
N VAL A 39 -4.96 3.06 -1.68
CA VAL A 39 -4.41 1.70 -1.70
C VAL A 39 -5.57 0.73 -1.65
N SER A 40 -5.68 -0.09 -2.69
CA SER A 40 -6.68 -1.13 -2.80
C SER A 40 -5.96 -2.46 -3.00
N PHE A 41 -6.16 -3.41 -2.09
CA PHE A 41 -5.47 -4.68 -2.05
C PHE A 41 -6.47 -5.83 -2.02
N ALA A 42 -6.41 -6.71 -3.03
CA ALA A 42 -7.23 -7.91 -3.10
C ALA A 42 -6.63 -9.00 -2.19
N LYS A 43 -7.41 -9.43 -1.19
CA LYS A 43 -7.06 -10.50 -0.27
C LYS A 43 -7.07 -11.85 -0.99
N TYR A 44 -6.18 -12.72 -0.55
CA TYR A 44 -6.23 -14.13 -0.85
C TYR A 44 -7.08 -14.87 0.18
N HIS A 45 -7.89 -15.81 -0.30
CA HIS A 45 -8.63 -16.75 0.53
C HIS A 45 -8.62 -18.12 -0.16
N GLY A 46 -7.77 -19.01 0.34
CA GLY A 46 -7.63 -20.39 -0.12
C GLY A 46 -7.74 -21.39 1.03
N ASN A 47 -7.74 -22.68 0.68
CA ASN A 47 -7.84 -23.76 1.67
C ASN A 47 -6.55 -23.93 2.50
N ASP A 48 -5.43 -23.48 1.95
CA ASP A 48 -4.10 -23.58 2.54
C ASP A 48 -3.66 -22.30 3.25
N GLY A 49 -4.28 -21.15 2.94
CA GLY A 49 -4.09 -19.93 3.72
C GLY A 49 -5.00 -18.77 3.31
N GLN A 50 -4.94 -17.71 4.10
CA GLN A 50 -5.70 -16.48 3.84
C GLN A 50 -4.91 -15.23 4.24
N THR A 51 -5.13 -14.12 3.53
CA THR A 51 -4.66 -12.80 3.96
C THR A 51 -5.43 -12.36 5.20
N ILE A 52 -4.71 -12.08 6.28
CA ILE A 52 -5.30 -11.58 7.52
C ILE A 52 -5.13 -10.06 7.67
N ALA A 53 -4.03 -9.51 7.18
CA ALA A 53 -3.75 -8.08 7.22
C ALA A 53 -2.72 -7.65 6.18
N ILE A 54 -2.56 -6.34 5.99
CA ILE A 54 -1.45 -5.75 5.25
C ILE A 54 -0.79 -4.60 6.02
N ASP A 55 0.50 -4.41 5.79
CA ASP A 55 1.21 -3.19 6.17
C ASP A 55 1.54 -2.38 4.92
N VAL A 56 1.54 -1.05 5.07
CA VAL A 56 1.78 -0.11 3.98
C VAL A 56 2.80 0.91 4.43
N ARG A 57 3.91 1.03 3.68
CA ARG A 57 4.96 2.01 3.97
C ARG A 57 5.54 2.63 2.70
N LEU A 58 6.00 3.87 2.81
CA LEU A 58 6.74 4.57 1.76
C LEU A 58 8.23 4.46 2.04
N ARG A 59 8.94 3.75 1.16
CA ARG A 59 10.41 3.69 1.19
C ARG A 59 10.96 4.64 0.13
N PRO A 60 11.82 5.61 0.48
CA PRO A 60 12.42 6.51 -0.53
C PRO A 60 13.19 5.73 -1.60
N ILE A 61 13.16 6.23 -2.84
CA ILE A 61 13.93 5.66 -3.97
C ILE A 61 15.32 6.28 -4.06
N ASP A 62 15.43 7.56 -3.70
CA ASP A 62 16.70 8.29 -3.73
C ASP A 62 17.57 7.82 -2.55
N ASP A 63 18.86 7.57 -2.81
CA ASP A 63 19.88 7.09 -1.86
C ASP A 63 20.29 8.15 -0.82
N ASP A 64 19.48 9.21 -0.67
CA ASP A 64 19.64 10.20 0.39
C ASP A 64 19.45 9.50 1.73
N GLN A 65 20.56 9.21 2.40
CA GLN A 65 20.63 8.56 3.71
C GLN A 65 19.80 9.27 4.80
N ASN A 66 19.31 10.49 4.53
CA ASN A 66 18.45 11.28 5.41
C ASN A 66 16.93 11.13 5.17
N ARG A 67 16.47 10.45 4.11
CA ARG A 67 15.02 10.25 3.93
C ARG A 67 14.54 9.04 4.73
N THR A 68 13.62 9.31 5.66
CA THR A 68 13.03 8.29 6.53
C THR A 68 12.00 7.46 5.79
N THR A 69 11.92 6.16 6.09
CA THR A 69 10.80 5.32 5.64
C THR A 69 9.54 5.74 6.40
N TYR A 70 8.50 6.18 5.68
CA TYR A 70 7.24 6.59 6.30
C TYR A 70 6.32 5.38 6.44
N MET A 71 5.98 5.00 7.66
CA MET A 71 4.92 4.03 7.91
C MET A 71 3.58 4.72 7.66
N LEU A 72 2.79 4.21 6.70
CA LEU A 72 1.43 4.73 6.46
C LEU A 72 0.43 4.01 7.34
N ALA A 73 0.58 2.69 7.49
CA ALA A 73 -0.26 1.89 8.37
C ALA A 73 0.31 0.48 8.59
N THR A 74 -0.10 -0.13 9.69
CA THR A 74 0.23 -1.51 10.07
C THR A 74 -1.03 -2.28 10.44
N GLY A 75 -1.11 -3.55 10.08
CA GLY A 75 -2.22 -4.42 10.47
C GLY A 75 -3.56 -4.04 9.84
N LEU A 76 -3.56 -3.44 8.64
CA LEU A 76 -4.78 -3.08 7.95
C LEU A 76 -5.56 -4.32 7.54
N THR A 77 -6.83 -4.32 7.85
CA THR A 77 -7.74 -5.41 7.51
C THR A 77 -9.03 -4.87 6.92
N SER A 78 -9.85 -5.78 6.40
CA SER A 78 -11.19 -5.49 5.89
C SER A 78 -12.22 -6.25 6.71
N SER A 79 -13.50 -5.85 6.59
CA SER A 79 -14.60 -6.67 7.13
C SER A 79 -14.50 -8.11 6.61
N ARG A 80 -14.97 -9.08 7.41
CA ARG A 80 -14.88 -10.52 7.12
C ARG A 80 -15.41 -10.88 5.72
N ASN A 81 -16.45 -10.19 5.25
CA ASN A 81 -17.10 -10.45 3.96
C ASN A 81 -16.47 -9.68 2.78
N ASN A 82 -15.51 -8.79 3.06
CA ASN A 82 -14.88 -7.98 2.02
C ASN A 82 -13.57 -8.64 1.56
N SER A 83 -13.51 -8.95 0.27
CA SER A 83 -12.33 -9.51 -0.40
C SER A 83 -11.23 -8.47 -0.63
N THR A 84 -11.49 -7.19 -0.34
CA THR A 84 -10.56 -6.10 -0.63
C THR A 84 -10.32 -5.25 0.62
N ILE A 85 -9.06 -4.86 0.84
CA ILE A 85 -8.63 -3.87 1.82
C ILE A 85 -8.43 -2.57 1.05
N ASP A 86 -9.30 -1.58 1.25
CA ASP A 86 -9.30 -0.32 0.50
C ASP A 86 -9.23 0.87 1.46
N LEU A 87 -8.16 1.67 1.35
CA LEU A 87 -7.91 2.81 2.22
C LEU A 87 -7.35 4.00 1.44
N LEU A 88 -7.57 5.18 2.02
CA LEU A 88 -7.03 6.44 1.54
C LEU A 88 -6.04 6.97 2.57
N PHE A 89 -4.80 7.20 2.14
CA PHE A 89 -3.76 7.83 2.96
C PHE A 89 -3.55 9.26 2.52
N THR A 90 -3.31 10.14 3.48
CA THR A 90 -2.78 11.48 3.23
C THR A 90 -1.46 11.61 3.98
N SER A 91 -0.52 12.36 3.40
CA SER A 91 0.74 12.67 4.07
C SER A 91 1.18 14.07 3.71
N ARG A 92 1.37 14.90 4.76
CA ARG A 92 1.86 16.27 4.62
C ARG A 92 3.37 16.35 4.36
N TRP A 93 4.10 15.28 4.67
CA TRP A 93 5.56 15.29 4.76
C TRP A 93 6.24 14.38 3.73
N ALA A 94 5.48 13.49 3.08
CA ALA A 94 6.02 12.55 2.10
C ALA A 94 6.07 13.18 0.70
N CYS A 95 7.00 14.11 0.46
CA CYS A 95 7.24 14.68 -0.87
C CYS A 95 8.41 13.95 -1.55
N GLY A 96 8.31 13.63 -2.86
CA GLY A 96 9.36 12.98 -3.63
C GLY A 96 8.99 11.62 -4.22
N ASN A 97 10.03 10.83 -4.58
CA ASN A 97 9.88 9.51 -5.20
C ASN A 97 9.98 8.39 -4.16
N TYR A 98 9.00 7.49 -4.15
CA TYR A 98 8.90 6.41 -3.17
C TYR A 98 8.56 5.07 -3.82
N LYS A 99 9.03 3.97 -3.24
CA LYS A 99 8.42 2.65 -3.39
C LYS A 99 7.32 2.53 -2.34
N LEU A 100 6.08 2.33 -2.77
CA LEU A 100 4.98 1.97 -1.88
C LEU A 100 5.07 0.48 -1.56
N VAL A 101 5.72 0.15 -0.46
CA VAL A 101 5.96 -1.24 -0.06
C VAL A 101 4.72 -1.75 0.67
N ILE A 102 4.15 -2.84 0.13
CA ILE A 102 3.02 -3.56 0.71
C ILE A 102 3.56 -4.88 1.26
N ILE A 103 3.35 -5.10 2.56
CA ILE A 103 3.62 -6.38 3.21
C ILE A 103 2.28 -7.07 3.44
N GLU A 104 2.14 -8.28 2.95
CA GLU A 104 0.98 -9.13 3.18
C GLU A 104 1.25 -10.03 4.38
N HIS A 105 0.32 -10.05 5.34
CA HIS A 105 0.30 -11.03 6.42
C HIS A 105 -0.72 -12.12 6.09
N GLN A 106 -0.25 -13.37 6.08
CA GLN A 106 -1.08 -14.54 5.83
C GLN A 106 -1.08 -15.47 7.02
N LEU A 107 -2.21 -16.14 7.22
CA LEU A 107 -2.31 -17.32 8.06
C LEU A 107 -2.32 -18.54 7.14
N HIS A 108 -1.23 -19.31 7.11
CA HIS A 108 -1.07 -20.51 6.28
C HIS A 108 -0.92 -21.73 7.20
N LYS A 109 -1.86 -22.69 7.10
CA LYS A 109 -1.88 -23.91 7.94
C LYS A 109 -1.67 -23.64 9.45
N GLY A 110 -2.25 -22.56 9.97
CA GLY A 110 -2.13 -22.15 11.38
C GLY A 110 -0.87 -21.37 11.73
N VAL A 111 0.03 -21.12 10.78
CA VAL A 111 1.25 -20.33 10.97
C VAL A 111 1.09 -18.94 10.36
N HIS A 112 1.50 -17.92 11.10
CA HIS A 112 1.56 -16.55 10.60
C HIS A 112 2.85 -16.32 9.81
N ILE A 113 2.71 -15.84 8.59
CA ILE A 113 3.82 -15.54 7.67
C ILE A 113 3.61 -14.18 7.01
N ALA A 114 4.69 -13.49 6.68
CA ALA A 114 4.65 -12.16 6.07
C ALA A 114 5.51 -12.09 4.80
N PHE A 115 4.98 -11.48 3.75
CA PHE A 115 5.66 -11.35 2.46
C PHE A 115 5.58 -9.94 1.92
N GLN A 116 6.67 -9.43 1.33
CA GLN A 116 6.56 -8.25 0.48
C GLN A 116 5.90 -8.65 -0.83
N VAL A 117 4.65 -8.22 -1.02
CA VAL A 117 3.82 -8.60 -2.17
C VAL A 117 3.89 -7.58 -3.31
N ALA A 118 4.09 -6.30 -2.99
CA ALA A 118 4.18 -5.24 -3.99
C ALA A 118 5.10 -4.11 -3.52
N ALA A 119 5.73 -3.45 -4.49
CA ALA A 119 6.55 -2.26 -4.25
C ALA A 119 6.53 -1.29 -5.45
N PRO A 120 5.35 -0.87 -5.96
CA PRO A 120 5.30 0.05 -7.09
C PRO A 120 5.99 1.37 -6.76
N ARG A 121 6.62 1.96 -7.79
CA ARG A 121 7.16 3.31 -7.70
C ARG A 121 6.02 4.31 -7.79
N ILE A 122 5.98 5.27 -6.89
CA ILE A 122 5.04 6.39 -6.90
C ILE A 122 5.80 7.70 -6.73
N LYS A 123 5.23 8.80 -7.23
CA LYS A 123 5.77 10.15 -7.07
C LYS A 123 4.73 11.01 -6.37
N ILE A 124 5.10 11.64 -5.26
CA ILE A 124 4.25 12.58 -4.52
C ILE A 124 4.81 13.98 -4.73
N THR A 125 4.03 14.82 -5.43
CA THR A 125 4.36 16.21 -5.70
C THR A 125 3.61 17.10 -4.71
N CYS A 126 4.36 17.82 -3.88
CA CYS A 126 3.80 18.77 -2.91
C CYS A 126 3.78 20.18 -3.52
N LEU A 127 2.64 20.85 -3.43
CA LEU A 127 2.44 22.21 -3.92
C LEU A 127 1.89 23.10 -2.79
N PRO A 128 2.30 24.37 -2.73
CA PRO A 128 1.68 25.35 -1.84
C PRO A 128 0.24 25.64 -2.28
N LEU A 129 -0.60 26.10 -1.33
CA LEU A 129 -1.90 26.69 -1.68
C LEU A 129 -1.69 27.97 -2.50
N PRO A 130 -2.48 28.20 -3.56
CA PRO A 130 -2.46 29.49 -4.24
C PRO A 130 -2.95 30.58 -3.27
N LEU A 131 -2.14 31.60 -3.04
CA LEU A 131 -2.40 32.71 -2.11
C LEU A 131 -3.48 33.70 -2.58
N ASN A 132 -4.18 33.45 -3.70
CA ASN A 132 -5.05 34.44 -4.33
C ASN A 132 -6.54 34.40 -3.92
N ASP A 133 -6.99 33.42 -3.14
CA ASP A 133 -8.41 33.27 -2.79
C ASP A 133 -8.76 33.63 -1.34
N ILE A 134 -7.80 34.12 -0.53
CA ILE A 134 -8.10 34.64 0.80
C ILE A 134 -8.31 36.16 0.72
N VAL A 135 -9.35 36.59 0.02
CA VAL A 135 -9.91 37.92 0.23
C VAL A 135 -10.73 37.85 1.51
N PHE A 136 -10.11 38.22 2.63
CA PHE A 136 -10.87 38.64 3.80
C PHE A 136 -11.66 39.89 3.40
N SER A 137 -12.93 39.72 3.02
CA SER A 137 -13.86 40.85 3.01
C SER A 137 -13.93 41.36 4.46
N PRO A 138 -13.49 42.60 4.76
CA PRO A 138 -13.68 43.14 6.09
C PRO A 138 -15.19 43.17 6.40
N PRO A 139 -15.61 42.94 7.66
CA PRO A 139 -17.00 43.12 8.04
C PRO A 139 -17.41 44.57 7.72
N ALA A 140 -18.53 44.75 7.02
CA ALA A 140 -19.10 46.07 6.79
C ALA A 140 -19.44 46.69 8.15
N SER A 141 -18.88 47.87 8.40
CA SER A 141 -19.17 48.73 9.56
C SER A 141 -20.60 49.22 9.58
#